data_AF-A0A2V8HBX4-F1
#
_entry.id   AF-A0A2V8HBX4-F1
#
_cell.length_a   1.000
_cell.length_b   1.000
_cell.length_c   1.000
_cell.angle_alpha   90.00
_cell.angle_beta   90.00
_cell.angle_gamma   90.00
#
_symmetry.space_group_name_H-M   'P 1'
#
loop_
_entity.id
_entity.type
_entity.pdbx_description
1 polymer ?
#
loop_
_entity_poly.entity_id
_entity_poly.type
_entity_poly.pdbx_seq_one_letter_code
_entity_poly.pdbx_strand_id
1 'polypeptide(L)'
;MILADAAMAPTSAQSPDSVAAKAVQDQNTNVRPANMLRLMRFRSVAAMFWVRRAVADAARRLQAPTCQLIFKDFTDRSGNVLSANLSRLGMTPAEFVERGLLFVDASDERPCLIGSRGAFTSPGSRLIFVCASRLVPMNSPPRSQIELLIIHEALHALGLGENPPTSARITSQVFLRCGS
;
A
#
# COMPACT_ATOMS: atom_id res chain seq x y z
N MET A 1 16.60 -29.26 -67.24
CA MET A 1 17.90 -28.76 -67.75
C MET A 1 17.58 -27.70 -68.79
N ILE A 2 17.95 -26.43 -68.51
CA ILE A 2 18.12 -25.27 -69.45
C ILE A 2 16.81 -24.62 -69.99
N LEU A 3 16.43 -23.42 -69.49
CA LEU A 3 16.57 -22.03 -70.06
C LEU A 3 15.77 -21.83 -71.36
N ALA A 4 15.10 -20.73 -71.72
CA ALA A 4 14.74 -19.39 -71.22
C ALA A 4 13.44 -19.04 -72.01
N ASP A 5 12.65 -17.99 -71.79
CA ASP A 5 12.98 -16.61 -72.15
C ASP A 5 11.75 -15.68 -72.01
N ALA A 6 12.03 -14.37 -72.14
CA ALA A 6 11.14 -13.25 -72.45
C ALA A 6 10.46 -12.49 -71.29
N ALA A 7 11.16 -11.43 -70.87
CA ALA A 7 10.58 -10.21 -70.33
C ALA A 7 10.20 -9.22 -71.47
N MET A 8 9.10 -8.48 -71.32
CA MET A 8 8.94 -7.10 -71.85
C MET A 8 7.77 -6.39 -71.13
N ALA A 9 8.03 -5.18 -70.60
CA ALA A 9 7.11 -4.27 -69.88
C ALA A 9 6.29 -3.38 -70.85
N PRO A 10 5.64 -2.24 -70.47
CA PRO A 10 5.10 -1.75 -69.19
C PRO A 10 3.62 -1.27 -69.32
N THR A 11 2.90 -0.96 -68.24
CA THR A 11 1.83 0.08 -68.28
C THR A 11 1.63 0.75 -66.92
N SER A 12 1.76 2.07 -66.93
CA SER A 12 1.50 3.01 -65.84
C SER A 12 0.01 3.27 -65.63
N ALA A 13 -0.47 3.27 -64.39
CA ALA A 13 -1.69 3.99 -64.01
C ALA A 13 -1.66 4.38 -62.52
N GLN A 14 -1.34 5.65 -62.28
CA GLN A 14 -1.96 6.62 -61.35
C GLN A 14 -2.24 6.21 -59.87
N SER A 15 -1.54 6.89 -58.95
CA SER A 15 -1.97 7.16 -57.55
C SER A 15 -3.05 8.27 -57.52
N PRO A 16 -3.92 8.42 -56.49
CA PRO A 16 -3.48 8.84 -55.14
C PRO A 16 -4.25 8.22 -53.94
N ASP A 17 -3.54 8.13 -52.82
CA ASP A 17 -3.96 8.24 -51.42
C ASP A 17 -5.42 7.97 -51.04
N SER A 18 -5.65 6.92 -50.21
CA SER A 18 -6.44 7.06 -48.98
C SER A 18 -6.32 5.85 -48.05
N VAL A 19 -5.60 6.07 -46.95
CA VAL A 19 -5.96 5.65 -45.58
C VAL A 19 -6.10 4.14 -45.30
N ALA A 20 -4.98 3.49 -44.95
CA ALA A 20 -5.03 2.34 -44.03
C ALA A 20 -3.66 2.10 -43.37
N ALA A 21 -3.51 2.62 -42.15
CA ALA A 21 -2.69 2.10 -41.04
C ALA A 21 -2.22 3.27 -40.15
N LYS A 22 -3.16 3.96 -39.52
CA LYS A 22 -2.86 4.70 -38.30
C LYS A 22 -3.30 3.81 -37.15
N ALA A 23 -2.32 3.33 -36.39
CA ALA A 23 -2.55 2.66 -35.12
C ALA A 23 -3.54 3.49 -34.30
N VAL A 24 -4.75 2.95 -34.11
CA VAL A 24 -5.71 3.53 -33.19
C VAL A 24 -5.18 3.22 -31.81
N GLN A 25 -4.54 4.26 -31.27
CA GLN A 25 -4.23 4.43 -29.88
C GLN A 25 -5.54 4.31 -29.08
N ASP A 26 -5.76 3.16 -28.46
CA ASP A 26 -6.90 2.90 -27.59
C ASP A 26 -6.67 3.60 -26.23
N GLN A 27 -6.73 4.93 -26.24
CA GLN A 27 -6.67 5.81 -25.06
C GLN A 27 -8.07 6.05 -24.50
N ASN A 28 -8.88 5.01 -24.35
CA ASN A 28 -10.17 5.14 -23.69
C ASN A 28 -10.51 3.95 -22.79
N THR A 29 -9.55 3.56 -21.95
CA THR A 29 -9.91 3.03 -20.64
C THR A 29 -9.89 4.20 -19.66
N ASN A 30 -11.01 4.91 -19.58
CA ASN A 30 -11.35 5.74 -18.43
C ASN A 30 -11.62 4.85 -17.20
N VAL A 31 -10.66 3.98 -16.88
CA VAL A 31 -10.49 3.47 -15.53
C VAL A 31 -9.93 4.65 -14.78
N ARG A 32 -10.83 5.45 -14.18
CA ARG A 32 -10.43 6.32 -13.08
C ARG A 32 -9.55 5.45 -12.18
N PRO A 33 -8.26 5.76 -11.94
CA PRO A 33 -7.54 5.02 -10.92
C PRO A 33 -8.42 5.13 -9.69
N ALA A 34 -8.69 4.00 -9.05
CA ALA A 34 -9.51 3.94 -7.85
C ALA A 34 -8.79 4.70 -6.73
N ASN A 35 -8.79 6.02 -6.84
CA ASN A 35 -8.60 7.02 -5.82
C ASN A 35 -9.88 6.97 -4.99
N MET A 36 -10.16 5.78 -4.45
CA MET A 36 -11.02 5.62 -3.31
C MET A 36 -10.38 6.51 -2.27
N LEU A 37 -10.99 7.67 -2.02
CA LEU A 37 -10.42 8.72 -1.18
C LEU A 37 -10.03 8.10 0.15
N ARG A 38 -8.75 7.79 0.30
CA ARG A 38 -8.21 7.36 1.57
C ARG A 38 -8.25 8.58 2.44
N LEU A 39 -9.07 8.53 3.49
CA LEU A 39 -9.10 9.59 4.49
C LEU A 39 -7.67 9.73 5.04
N MET A 40 -7.05 10.86 4.73
CA MET A 40 -5.77 11.29 5.28
C MET A 40 -5.95 12.72 5.74
N ARG A 41 -6.52 12.87 6.93
CA ARG A 41 -6.82 14.18 7.50
C ARG A 41 -5.75 14.55 8.51
N PHE A 42 -4.83 15.42 8.09
CA PHE A 42 -3.75 15.92 8.92
C PHE A 42 -3.77 17.43 9.00
N ARG A 43 -3.39 17.99 10.16
CA ARG A 43 -3.26 19.44 10.32
C ARG A 43 -2.02 19.97 9.61
N SER A 44 -0.96 19.16 9.58
CA SER A 44 0.30 19.48 8.90
C SER A 44 0.40 18.76 7.54
N VAL A 45 0.65 19.54 6.48
CA VAL A 45 0.94 19.00 5.13
C VAL A 45 2.20 18.14 5.15
N ALA A 46 3.22 18.53 5.92
CA ALA A 46 4.44 17.75 6.07
C ALA A 46 4.16 16.39 6.74
N ALA A 47 3.34 16.38 7.81
CA ALA A 47 2.92 15.14 8.45
C ALA A 47 2.17 14.22 7.47
N MET A 48 1.21 14.78 6.73
CA MET A 48 0.48 14.04 5.71
C MET A 48 1.44 13.41 4.68
N PHE A 49 2.40 14.19 4.18
CA PHE A 49 3.38 13.72 3.20
C PHE A 49 4.21 12.55 3.75
N TRP A 50 4.74 12.68 4.97
CA TRP A 50 5.57 11.63 5.57
C TRP A 50 4.79 10.37 5.88
N VAL A 51 3.56 10.48 6.39
CA VAL A 51 2.69 9.33 6.61
C VAL A 51 2.33 8.65 5.29
N ARG A 52 2.00 9.41 4.24
CA ARG A 52 1.76 8.86 2.88
C ARG A 52 2.93 8.03 2.39
N ARG A 53 4.14 8.58 2.52
CA ARG A 53 5.36 7.89 2.10
C ARG A 53 5.61 6.64 2.93
N ALA A 54 5.53 6.73 4.26
CA ALA A 54 5.73 5.59 5.14
C ALA A 54 4.72 4.46 4.86
N VAL A 55 3.50 4.79 4.41
CA VAL A 55 2.51 3.77 4.04
C VAL A 55 2.88 3.07 2.73
N ALA A 56 3.31 3.82 1.71
CA ALA A 56 3.82 3.22 0.48
C ALA A 56 5.06 2.35 0.75
N ASP A 57 5.93 2.79 1.66
CA ASP A 57 7.15 2.09 2.02
C ASP A 57 6.84 0.81 2.83
N ALA A 58 5.88 0.86 3.76
CA ALA A 58 5.34 -0.30 4.48
C ALA A 58 4.70 -1.33 3.52
N ALA A 59 3.94 -0.86 2.53
CA ALA A 59 3.36 -1.74 1.51
C ALA A 59 4.42 -2.42 0.64
N ARG A 60 5.53 -1.72 0.31
CA ARG A 60 6.68 -2.34 -0.36
C ARG A 60 7.36 -3.40 0.50
N ARG A 61 7.55 -3.17 1.80
CA ARG A 61 8.06 -4.22 2.72
C ARG A 61 7.19 -5.47 2.69
N LEU A 62 5.88 -5.29 2.63
CA LEU A 62 4.88 -6.36 2.56
C LEU A 62 4.89 -7.15 1.24
N GLN A 63 5.67 -6.74 0.24
CA GLN A 63 5.92 -7.57 -0.94
C GLN A 63 6.93 -8.68 -0.66
N ALA A 64 7.79 -8.54 0.36
CA ALA A 64 8.72 -9.58 0.76
C ALA A 64 7.96 -10.77 1.39
N PRO A 65 8.19 -12.02 0.94
CA PRO A 65 7.51 -13.19 1.48
C PRO A 65 7.67 -13.37 2.99
N THR A 66 8.85 -13.03 3.54
CA THR A 66 9.13 -13.08 4.98
C THR A 66 8.26 -12.10 5.77
N CYS A 67 8.06 -10.89 5.25
CA CYS A 67 7.24 -9.88 5.89
C CYS A 67 5.75 -10.26 5.85
N GLN A 68 5.27 -10.90 4.79
CA GLN A 68 3.88 -11.39 4.71
C GLN A 68 3.53 -12.43 5.78
N LEU A 69 4.52 -13.17 6.32
CA LEU A 69 4.28 -14.15 7.38
C LEU A 69 3.77 -13.51 8.68
N ILE A 70 3.95 -12.20 8.88
CA ILE A 70 3.45 -11.50 10.06
C ILE A 70 1.94 -11.68 10.28
N PHE A 71 1.15 -11.80 9.21
CA PHE A 71 -0.29 -12.02 9.30
C PHE A 71 -0.67 -13.47 9.64
N LYS A 72 0.29 -14.40 9.59
CA LYS A 72 0.11 -15.78 10.04
C LYS A 72 0.57 -16.00 11.48
N ASP A 73 1.38 -15.08 12.02
CA ASP A 73 1.94 -15.18 13.38
C ASP A 73 0.91 -14.86 14.48
N PHE A 74 -0.23 -14.26 14.12
CA PHE A 74 -1.22 -13.76 15.07
C PHE A 74 -2.65 -14.13 14.67
N THR A 75 -3.52 -14.16 15.68
CA THR A 75 -4.97 -14.33 15.53
C THR A 75 -5.72 -13.11 16.06
N ASP A 76 -6.93 -12.91 15.55
CA ASP A 76 -7.89 -11.99 16.17
C ASP A 76 -8.45 -12.57 17.49
N ARG A 77 -9.32 -11.80 18.16
CA ARG A 77 -9.97 -12.21 19.42
C ARG A 77 -10.90 -13.43 19.27
N SER A 78 -11.35 -13.72 18.06
CA SER A 78 -12.19 -14.87 17.74
C SER A 78 -11.37 -16.12 17.37
N GLY A 79 -10.04 -16.01 17.39
CA GLY A 79 -9.12 -17.10 17.06
C GLY A 79 -8.82 -17.25 15.56
N ASN A 80 -9.31 -16.34 14.70
CA ASN A 80 -8.98 -16.42 13.28
C ASN A 80 -7.59 -15.86 13.02
N VAL A 81 -6.80 -16.56 12.22
CA VAL A 81 -5.50 -16.05 11.74
C VAL A 81 -5.73 -14.77 10.92
N LEU A 82 -4.92 -13.74 11.13
CA LEU A 82 -5.14 -12.44 10.47
C LEU A 82 -5.05 -12.52 8.93
N SER A 83 -4.26 -13.45 8.39
CA SER A 83 -4.24 -13.70 6.95
C SER A 83 -5.60 -14.17 6.40
N ALA A 84 -6.37 -14.93 7.19
CA ALA A 84 -7.73 -15.32 6.80
C ALA A 84 -8.69 -14.11 6.82
N ASN A 85 -8.49 -13.17 7.74
CA ASN A 85 -9.25 -11.92 7.75
C ASN A 85 -8.94 -11.06 6.52
N LEU A 86 -7.68 -10.98 6.08
CA LEU A 86 -7.30 -10.35 4.81
C LEU A 86 -7.96 -11.01 3.60
N SER A 87 -7.93 -12.35 3.54
CA SER A 87 -8.58 -13.10 2.45
C SER A 87 -10.09 -12.84 2.39
N ARG A 88 -10.77 -12.71 3.55
CA ARG A 88 -12.19 -12.37 3.62
C ARG A 88 -12.49 -10.97 3.09
N LEU A 89 -11.55 -10.04 3.24
CA LEU A 89 -11.63 -8.70 2.65
C LEU A 89 -11.28 -8.68 1.15
N GLY A 90 -10.78 -9.79 0.60
CA GLY A 90 -10.33 -9.86 -0.79
C GLY A 90 -9.10 -8.99 -1.07
N MET A 91 -8.26 -8.75 -0.06
CA MET A 91 -7.08 -7.88 -0.17
C MET A 91 -5.79 -8.64 0.09
N THR A 92 -4.75 -8.30 -0.67
CA THR A 92 -3.38 -8.63 -0.29
C THR A 92 -2.93 -7.78 0.91
N PRO A 93 -1.89 -8.19 1.65
CA PRO A 93 -1.30 -7.37 2.71
C PRO A 93 -0.94 -5.94 2.27
N ALA A 94 -0.31 -5.80 1.11
CA ALA A 94 0.12 -4.51 0.57
C ALA A 94 -1.10 -3.63 0.23
N GLU A 95 -2.11 -4.17 -0.45
CA GLU A 95 -3.33 -3.43 -0.78
C GLU A 95 -4.09 -2.99 0.48
N PHE A 96 -4.14 -3.85 1.50
CA PHE A 96 -4.77 -3.50 2.77
C PHE A 96 -4.08 -2.30 3.44
N VAL A 97 -2.74 -2.27 3.44
CA VAL A 97 -2.01 -1.13 4.00
C VAL A 97 -2.17 0.14 3.15
N GLU A 98 -2.11 0.04 1.82
CA GLU A 98 -2.18 1.22 0.94
C GLU A 98 -3.58 1.82 0.84
N ARG A 99 -4.61 0.98 0.81
CA ARG A 99 -5.98 1.35 0.44
C ARG A 99 -7.00 0.91 1.48
N GLY A 100 -6.65 -0.07 2.30
CA GLY A 100 -7.50 -0.59 3.37
C GLY A 100 -7.58 0.33 4.59
N LEU A 101 -6.55 1.12 4.89
CA LEU A 101 -6.47 1.88 6.14
C LEU A 101 -6.76 3.39 5.96
N LEU A 102 -7.44 3.98 6.94
CA LEU A 102 -7.75 5.42 7.04
C LEU A 102 -6.86 6.06 8.10
N PHE A 103 -6.42 7.30 7.91
CA PHE A 103 -5.45 7.96 8.77
C PHE A 103 -5.92 9.35 9.16
N VAL A 104 -5.84 9.65 10.45
CA VAL A 104 -6.17 10.97 11.00
C VAL A 104 -5.09 11.42 11.96
N ASP A 105 -4.83 12.72 11.96
CA ASP A 105 -3.96 13.36 12.93
C ASP A 105 -4.66 13.47 14.28
N ALA A 106 -4.09 12.78 15.26
CA ALA A 106 -4.57 12.69 16.61
C ALA A 106 -3.65 13.40 17.60
N SER A 107 -2.81 14.34 17.15
CA SER A 107 -1.76 14.93 17.98
C SER A 107 -2.25 15.58 19.28
N ASP A 108 -3.52 15.98 19.36
CA ASP A 108 -4.12 16.59 20.56
C ASP A 108 -4.88 15.58 21.43
N GLU A 109 -5.02 14.34 20.96
CA GLU A 109 -5.70 13.29 21.70
C GLU A 109 -4.87 12.88 22.90
N ARG A 110 -5.53 12.56 24.01
CA ARG A 110 -4.86 12.18 25.27
C ARG A 110 -3.77 11.11 25.08
N PRO A 111 -3.96 10.01 24.31
CA PRO A 111 -2.91 9.03 24.03
C PRO A 111 -1.66 9.63 23.37
N CYS A 112 -1.84 10.68 22.57
CA CYS A 112 -0.77 11.46 21.96
C CYS A 112 -0.25 12.61 22.84
N LEU A 113 -0.70 12.80 24.08
CA LEU A 113 -0.11 13.80 24.97
C LEU A 113 0.71 13.15 26.08
N ILE A 114 0.23 12.04 26.63
CA ILE A 114 0.81 11.43 27.84
C ILE A 114 1.68 10.20 27.58
N GLY A 115 1.81 9.76 26.33
CA GLY A 115 2.50 8.52 25.96
C GLY A 115 3.68 8.71 25.01
N SER A 116 4.34 7.59 24.70
CA SER A 116 5.40 7.47 23.68
C SER A 116 4.92 6.88 22.35
N ARG A 117 3.61 6.64 22.20
CA ARG A 117 3.02 6.02 21.01
C ARG A 117 3.12 6.97 19.81
N GLY A 118 3.53 6.43 18.66
CA GLY A 118 3.54 7.16 17.38
C GLY A 118 2.18 7.10 16.65
N ALA A 119 1.42 6.04 16.87
CA ALA A 119 0.09 5.82 16.33
C ALA A 119 -0.69 4.86 17.26
N PHE A 120 -1.99 4.73 17.04
CA PHE A 120 -2.83 3.74 17.70
C PHE A 120 -4.10 3.46 16.90
N THR A 121 -4.63 2.24 17.06
CA THR A 121 -5.88 1.78 16.47
C THR A 121 -6.65 0.89 17.43
N SER A 122 -7.97 0.93 17.34
CA SER A 122 -8.83 -0.05 18.03
C SER A 122 -8.90 -1.34 17.23
N PRO A 123 -8.80 -2.53 17.86
CA PRO A 123 -8.87 -3.80 17.14
C PRO A 123 -10.11 -3.91 16.24
N GLY A 124 -9.90 -4.25 14.96
CA GLY A 124 -10.95 -4.35 13.93
C GLY A 124 -11.36 -3.03 13.29
N SER A 125 -10.87 -1.89 13.79
CA SER A 125 -11.11 -0.58 13.16
C SER A 125 -10.10 -0.33 12.05
N ARG A 126 -10.58 0.18 10.90
CA ARG A 126 -9.73 0.60 9.79
C ARG A 126 -9.15 2.01 9.98
N LEU A 127 -9.50 2.71 11.07
CA LEU A 127 -9.06 4.06 11.37
C LEU A 127 -7.80 4.04 12.26
N ILE A 128 -6.72 4.63 11.74
CA ILE A 128 -5.44 4.81 12.39
C ILE A 128 -5.30 6.25 12.87
N PHE A 129 -5.13 6.41 14.18
CA PHE A 129 -4.88 7.69 14.82
C PHE A 129 -3.37 7.89 14.90
N VAL A 130 -2.86 8.93 14.26
CA VAL A 130 -1.42 9.20 14.15
C VAL A 130 -1.06 10.37 15.04
N CYS A 131 -0.09 10.18 15.93
CA CYS A 131 0.49 11.24 16.74
C CYS A 131 1.52 12.04 15.90
N ALA A 132 1.03 12.79 14.90
CA ALA A 132 1.85 13.47 13.90
C ALA A 132 2.90 14.42 14.52
N SER A 133 2.58 15.09 15.62
CA SER A 133 3.51 15.94 16.38
C SER A 133 4.78 15.22 16.85
N ARG A 134 4.75 13.89 16.98
CA ARG A 134 5.92 13.06 17.32
C ARG A 134 6.71 12.53 16.12
N LEU A 135 6.13 12.55 14.92
CA LEU A 135 6.70 11.91 13.73
C LEU A 135 7.41 12.87 12.77
N VAL A 136 7.28 14.19 12.98
CA VAL A 136 7.78 15.24 12.09
C VAL A 136 8.99 16.05 12.63
N PRO A 137 9.24 16.22 13.94
CA PRO A 137 10.39 17.00 14.43
C PRO A 137 11.76 16.40 14.05
N MET A 138 12.84 17.20 14.12
CA MET A 138 14.22 16.77 13.80
C MET A 138 14.75 15.56 14.63
N ASN A 139 14.10 15.21 15.74
CA ASN A 139 14.38 14.03 16.56
C ASN A 139 13.40 12.87 16.32
N SER A 140 12.80 12.81 15.12
CA SER A 140 11.83 11.77 14.75
C SER A 140 12.48 10.38 14.73
N PRO A 141 11.69 9.32 14.99
CA PRO A 141 12.17 7.97 14.81
C PRO A 141 12.65 7.75 13.36
N PRO A 142 13.67 6.90 13.12
CA PRO A 142 14.08 6.49 11.79
C PRO A 142 12.88 6.13 10.93
N ARG A 143 12.88 6.49 9.65
CA ARG A 143 11.73 6.30 8.74
C ARG A 143 11.21 4.86 8.73
N SER A 144 12.14 3.90 8.80
CA SER A 144 11.84 2.48 8.93
C SER A 144 10.95 2.15 10.13
N GLN A 145 11.07 2.87 11.25
CA GLN A 145 10.20 2.65 12.41
C GLN A 145 8.76 3.11 12.17
N ILE A 146 8.52 4.16 11.36
CA ILE A 146 7.16 4.59 11.00
C ILE A 146 6.49 3.55 10.10
N GLU A 147 7.26 2.99 9.15
CA GLU A 147 6.80 1.92 8.27
C GLU A 147 6.38 0.67 9.08
N LEU A 148 7.24 0.23 10.00
CA LEU A 148 6.95 -0.90 10.88
C LEU A 148 5.78 -0.61 11.84
N LEU A 149 5.66 0.63 12.32
CA LEU A 149 4.50 1.06 13.10
C LEU A 149 3.20 0.96 12.29
N ILE A 150 3.20 1.35 11.02
CA ILE A 150 2.00 1.19 10.16
C ILE A 150 1.63 -0.28 9.99
N ILE A 151 2.62 -1.17 9.84
CA ILE A 151 2.37 -2.62 9.77
C ILE A 151 1.81 -3.12 11.11
N HIS A 152 2.35 -2.67 12.25
CA HIS A 152 1.83 -2.97 13.57
C HIS A 152 0.35 -2.58 13.69
N GLU A 153 0.01 -1.33 13.36
CA GLU A 153 -1.39 -0.87 13.45
C GLU A 153 -2.30 -1.60 12.46
N ALA A 154 -1.78 -2.06 11.31
CA ALA A 154 -2.53 -2.90 10.37
C ALA A 154 -2.94 -4.25 10.99
N LEU A 155 -2.11 -4.83 11.87
CA LEU A 155 -2.48 -6.05 12.59
C LEU A 155 -3.66 -5.80 13.53
N HIS A 156 -3.65 -4.68 14.26
CA HIS A 156 -4.79 -4.25 15.08
C HIS A 156 -6.03 -4.02 14.22
N ALA A 157 -5.89 -3.34 13.09
CA ALA A 157 -7.00 -3.12 12.16
C ALA A 157 -7.63 -4.43 11.65
N LEU A 158 -6.87 -5.52 11.57
CA LEU A 158 -7.36 -6.86 11.21
C LEU A 158 -7.94 -7.65 12.39
N GLY A 159 -7.96 -7.08 13.59
CA GLY A 159 -8.61 -7.65 14.78
C GLY A 159 -7.66 -8.17 15.85
N LEU A 160 -6.34 -8.01 15.69
CA LEU A 160 -5.38 -8.35 16.74
C LEU A 160 -5.68 -7.54 18.00
N GLY A 161 -5.90 -8.21 19.12
CA GLY A 161 -5.99 -7.57 20.43
C GLY A 161 -4.61 -7.19 20.98
N GLU A 162 -4.60 -6.57 22.16
CA GLU A 162 -3.38 -6.44 22.97
C GLU A 162 -3.60 -7.15 24.31
N ASN A 163 -2.51 -7.72 24.84
CA ASN A 163 -2.42 -8.37 26.15
C ASN A 163 -3.42 -9.52 26.37
N PRO A 164 -3.14 -10.72 25.80
CA PRO A 164 -1.95 -11.12 25.03
C PRO A 164 -2.11 -11.02 23.49
N PRO A 165 -1.00 -10.85 22.71
CA PRO A 165 0.37 -10.53 23.13
C PRO A 165 0.54 -9.04 23.50
N THR A 166 1.65 -8.68 24.15
CA THR A 166 1.94 -7.27 24.48
C THR A 166 2.29 -6.47 23.23
N SER A 167 2.02 -5.16 23.24
CA SER A 167 2.40 -4.24 22.15
C SER A 167 3.90 -4.35 21.79
N ALA A 168 4.77 -4.44 22.80
CA ALA A 168 6.21 -4.62 22.59
C ALA A 168 6.54 -5.93 21.84
N ARG A 169 5.86 -7.03 22.20
CA ARG A 169 6.04 -8.32 21.51
C ARG A 169 5.55 -8.26 20.08
N ILE A 170 4.43 -7.57 19.81
CA ILE A 170 3.92 -7.36 18.45
C ILE A 170 4.98 -6.59 17.64
N THR A 171 5.46 -5.46 18.15
CA THR A 171 6.50 -4.65 17.49
C THR A 171 7.78 -5.42 17.22
N SER A 172 8.26 -6.21 18.19
CA SER A 172 9.44 -7.08 17.99
C SER A 172 9.21 -8.08 16.86
N GLN A 173 8.02 -8.71 16.79
CA GLN A 173 7.71 -9.65 15.72
C GLN A 173 7.61 -8.96 14.36
N VAL A 174 7.02 -7.77 14.30
CA VAL A 174 6.99 -6.95 13.07
C VAL A 174 8.42 -6.63 12.62
N PHE A 175 9.31 -6.22 13.52
CA PHE A 175 10.71 -5.97 13.20
C PHE A 175 11.40 -7.24 12.67
N LEU A 176 11.18 -8.40 13.30
CA LEU A 176 11.76 -9.67 12.87
C LEU A 176 11.30 -10.08 11.46
N ARG A 177 10.02 -9.88 11.12
CA ARG A 177 9.47 -10.26 9.82
C ARG A 177 9.76 -9.25 8.72
N CYS A 178 9.79 -7.97 9.06
CA CYS A 178 9.70 -6.87 8.11
C CYS A 178 10.85 -5.85 8.18
N GLY A 179 11.82 -6.00 9.09
CA GLY A 179 12.88 -5.03 9.33
C GLY A 179 14.02 -5.01 8.31
N SER A 180 14.14 -6.06 7.50
CA SER A 180 15.10 -6.17 6.39
C SER A 180 14.81 -5.21 5.24
#